data_AF-A0A239KM29-F1
#
_entry.id   AF-A0A239KM29-F1
#
_cell.length_a   1.000
_cell.length_b   1.000
_cell.length_c   1.000
_cell.angle_alpha   90.00
_cell.angle_beta   90.00
_cell.angle_gamma   90.00
#
_symmetry.space_group_name_H-M   'P 1'
#
loop_
_entity.id
_entity.type
_entity.pdbx_description
1 polymer ?
#
loop_
_entity_poly.entity_id
_entity_poly.type
_entity_poly.pdbx_seq_one_letter_code
_entity_poly.pdbx_strand_id
1 'polypeptide(L)'
;CRDLPLLNSNHQNLLQSRILGQWLSTFPGQVQHGDGTVGDDASHLHGLPHLDDVTSANLVIDPLRLPAFSLDRLHRSRSRSIYNGPILLVHKSPPAQLQRIQMSVCDRDIVFNESWYGFSTAGAPEASLLARYLALVLGSRVALWISLITSGEFGFEREVIEKSILEEVAIPPFESLSEKLVHEVGELFGRLEQDGNDAWPEVDAWVAKLYGLGERDLTVIDDTLRFNLPYASNREMAQSEPSVDQVETYCRTLEIELARFAKRFECAVRVIRVPDQGASPWRALRVLACRSVESDSPDGGSLADIRALTAVADRTSATEIVVDEGEHSLAIMLLAQSRYWSETQARLAAQRLIWTRPELFRERPRT
;
A
#
# COMPACT_ATOMS: atom_id res chain seq x y z
N CYS A 1 -5.89 23.57 9.16
CA CYS A 1 -6.72 22.94 10.20
C CYS A 1 -8.19 23.17 9.86
N ARG A 2 -8.80 22.23 9.15
CA ARG A 2 -10.26 22.09 9.09
C ARG A 2 -10.56 20.73 9.72
N ASP A 3 -11.44 20.77 10.69
CA ASP A 3 -11.81 19.66 11.55
C ASP A 3 -12.35 18.48 10.73
N LEU A 4 -11.66 17.33 10.83
CA LEU A 4 -12.26 16.03 10.53
C LEU A 4 -13.31 15.76 11.62
N PRO A 5 -14.56 15.47 11.29
CA PRO A 5 -15.51 15.03 12.29
C PRO A 5 -15.09 13.62 12.73
N LEU A 6 -14.45 13.55 13.91
CA LEU A 6 -14.30 12.31 14.66
C LEU A 6 -15.71 11.80 14.96
N LEU A 7 -16.16 10.82 14.18
CA LEU A 7 -17.45 10.17 14.36
C LEU A 7 -17.45 9.41 15.70
N ASN A 8 -18.47 9.72 16.50
CA ASN A 8 -18.76 9.17 17.81
C ASN A 8 -18.58 7.65 17.89
N SER A 9 -17.90 7.23 18.95
CA SER A 9 -17.56 5.87 19.40
C SER A 9 -18.73 4.92 19.69
N ASN A 10 -19.97 5.26 19.30
CA ASN A 10 -21.15 4.44 19.57
C ASN A 10 -21.72 3.71 18.33
N HIS A 11 -21.23 4.00 17.12
CA HIS A 11 -21.67 3.34 15.88
C HIS A 11 -20.66 2.33 15.30
N GLN A 12 -19.46 2.19 15.89
CA GLN A 12 -18.50 1.12 15.55
C GLN A 12 -19.00 -0.29 15.93
N ASN A 13 -20.03 -0.40 16.75
CA ASN A 13 -20.49 -1.67 17.32
C ASN A 13 -21.30 -2.58 16.37
N LEU A 14 -21.85 -2.08 15.27
CA LEU A 14 -22.74 -2.91 14.43
C LEU A 14 -21.96 -3.86 13.49
N LEU A 15 -20.82 -3.43 12.94
CA LEU A 15 -19.92 -4.31 12.18
C LEU A 15 -19.04 -5.18 13.09
N GLN A 16 -18.62 -4.66 14.26
CA GLN A 16 -17.86 -5.44 15.25
C GLN A 16 -18.67 -6.57 15.89
N SER A 17 -20.00 -6.48 15.95
CA SER A 17 -20.84 -7.49 16.62
C SER A 17 -21.11 -8.77 15.82
N ARG A 18 -20.73 -8.85 14.53
CA ARG A 18 -21.10 -9.99 13.66
C ARG A 18 -19.94 -10.80 13.10
N ILE A 19 -18.68 -10.44 13.38
CA ILE A 19 -17.52 -11.16 12.84
C ILE A 19 -16.91 -12.04 13.94
N LEU A 20 -17.69 -13.02 14.39
CA LEU A 20 -17.24 -14.07 15.32
C LEU A 20 -16.58 -15.20 14.54
N GLY A 21 -15.30 -15.51 14.82
CA GLY A 21 -14.74 -16.83 14.49
C GLY A 21 -13.22 -16.88 14.35
N GLN A 22 -12.57 -17.45 15.36
CA GLN A 22 -11.16 -17.84 15.42
C GLN A 22 -10.86 -19.15 14.65
N TRP A 23 -9.75 -19.16 13.91
CA TRP A 23 -8.81 -20.23 13.52
C TRP A 23 -9.32 -21.65 13.19
N LEU A 24 -9.12 -22.12 11.96
CA LEU A 24 -8.75 -23.52 11.69
C LEU A 24 -7.21 -23.58 11.72
N SER A 25 -6.61 -24.65 12.23
CA SER A 25 -5.17 -24.92 12.18
C SER A 25 -4.94 -26.39 11.87
N THR A 26 -4.16 -26.70 10.85
CA THR A 26 -3.78 -28.05 10.45
C THR A 26 -2.34 -28.30 10.92
N PHE A 27 -2.16 -28.65 12.20
CA PHE A 27 -0.90 -29.22 12.74
C PHE A 27 -1.25 -30.31 13.78
N PRO A 28 -0.38 -31.33 13.98
CA PRO A 28 -0.74 -32.62 14.57
C PRO A 28 -0.82 -32.52 16.10
N GLY A 29 -1.96 -32.08 16.61
CA GLY A 29 -2.31 -32.17 18.02
C GLY A 29 -3.69 -32.79 18.15
N GLN A 30 -3.76 -34.09 18.43
CA GLN A 30 -5.01 -34.82 18.60
C GLN A 30 -5.74 -34.30 19.85
N VAL A 31 -6.92 -33.71 19.66
CA VAL A 31 -7.89 -33.51 20.74
C VAL A 31 -8.98 -34.55 20.53
N GLN A 32 -9.08 -35.51 21.45
CA GLN A 32 -10.22 -36.41 21.54
C GLN A 32 -11.34 -35.65 22.24
N HIS A 33 -12.47 -35.45 21.56
CA HIS A 33 -13.69 -34.98 22.21
C HIS A 33 -14.48 -36.17 22.75
N GLY A 34 -15.45 -35.91 23.65
CA GLY A 34 -16.07 -36.87 24.59
C GLY A 34 -16.75 -38.12 24.01
N ASP A 35 -16.66 -38.37 22.71
CA ASP A 35 -17.06 -39.59 22.01
C ASP A 35 -15.91 -40.59 21.78
N GLY A 36 -14.67 -40.25 22.16
CA GLY A 36 -13.48 -41.11 22.01
C GLY A 36 -12.88 -41.12 20.60
N THR A 37 -13.33 -40.24 19.70
CA THR A 37 -12.84 -40.09 18.34
C THR A 37 -12.12 -38.75 18.13
N VAL A 38 -11.20 -38.71 17.17
CA VAL A 38 -10.32 -37.55 16.94
C VAL A 38 -11.03 -36.51 16.06
N GLY A 39 -11.01 -35.24 16.47
CA GLY A 39 -11.62 -34.13 15.75
C GLY A 39 -13.12 -33.99 15.99
N ASP A 40 -13.72 -32.95 15.43
CA ASP A 40 -15.14 -32.61 15.53
C ASP A 40 -15.93 -33.11 14.32
N ASP A 41 -17.22 -33.41 14.52
CA ASP A 41 -18.15 -33.74 13.42
C ASP A 41 -18.27 -32.60 12.41
N ALA A 42 -18.25 -32.95 11.13
CA ALA A 42 -18.35 -32.03 9.99
C ALA A 42 -19.48 -32.41 9.03
N SER A 43 -20.34 -33.34 9.42
CA SER A 43 -21.46 -33.84 8.61
C SER A 43 -22.42 -32.74 8.14
N HIS A 44 -22.59 -31.66 8.93
CA HIS A 44 -23.42 -30.50 8.55
C HIS A 44 -22.85 -29.65 7.41
N LEU A 45 -21.62 -29.93 6.96
CA LEU A 45 -20.98 -29.28 5.82
C LEU A 45 -21.00 -30.14 4.55
N HIS A 46 -21.45 -31.40 4.63
CA HIS A 46 -21.46 -32.32 3.50
C HIS A 46 -22.26 -31.78 2.32
N GLY A 47 -21.72 -31.99 1.11
CA GLY A 47 -22.36 -31.59 -0.14
C GLY A 47 -22.19 -30.12 -0.52
N LEU A 48 -21.63 -29.29 0.37
CA LEU A 48 -21.35 -27.89 0.06
C LEU A 48 -20.12 -27.76 -0.86
N PRO A 49 -20.07 -26.74 -1.74
CA PRO A 49 -18.88 -26.41 -2.51
C PRO A 49 -17.66 -26.21 -1.62
N HIS A 50 -16.53 -26.82 -1.94
CA HIS A 50 -15.30 -26.78 -1.15
C HIS A 50 -14.17 -26.08 -1.90
N LEU A 51 -13.74 -24.92 -1.39
CA LEU A 51 -12.54 -24.20 -1.83
C LEU A 51 -11.34 -24.67 -1.02
N ASP A 52 -10.59 -25.61 -1.59
CA ASP A 52 -9.36 -26.12 -0.97
C ASP A 52 -8.08 -25.53 -1.59
N ASP A 53 -8.17 -25.05 -2.83
CA ASP A 53 -7.03 -24.52 -3.59
C ASP A 53 -7.18 -23.03 -3.91
N VAL A 54 -6.12 -22.27 -3.65
CA VAL A 54 -6.00 -20.84 -3.96
C VAL A 54 -6.03 -20.58 -5.46
N THR A 55 -5.58 -21.53 -6.30
CA THR A 55 -5.64 -21.36 -7.77
C THR A 55 -7.06 -21.29 -8.31
N SER A 56 -8.02 -21.83 -7.57
CA SER A 56 -9.45 -21.81 -7.92
C SER A 56 -10.14 -20.52 -7.46
N ALA A 57 -9.45 -19.68 -6.69
CA ALA A 57 -9.98 -18.44 -6.12
C ALA A 57 -9.72 -17.24 -7.05
N ASN A 58 -10.57 -17.12 -8.06
CA ASN A 58 -10.69 -15.91 -8.88
C ASN A 58 -11.48 -14.82 -8.12
N LEU A 59 -11.55 -13.61 -8.69
CA LEU A 59 -12.32 -12.50 -8.10
C LEU A 59 -13.76 -12.90 -7.77
N VAL A 60 -14.41 -13.67 -8.64
CA VAL A 60 -15.71 -14.30 -8.40
C VAL A 60 -15.55 -15.82 -8.47
N ILE A 61 -15.97 -16.50 -7.41
CA ILE A 61 -15.94 -17.95 -7.33
C ILE A 61 -17.27 -18.49 -7.86
N ASP A 62 -17.17 -19.37 -8.87
CA ASP A 62 -18.30 -20.20 -9.30
C ASP A 62 -18.35 -21.48 -8.45
N PRO A 63 -19.29 -21.59 -7.50
CA PRO A 63 -19.40 -22.74 -6.61
C PRO A 63 -19.73 -24.05 -7.34
N LEU A 64 -20.29 -23.98 -8.56
CA LEU A 64 -20.63 -25.17 -9.34
C LEU A 64 -19.39 -25.87 -9.92
N ARG A 65 -18.25 -25.17 -9.94
CA ARG A 65 -16.98 -25.70 -10.44
C ARG A 65 -16.11 -26.29 -9.32
N LEU A 66 -16.56 -26.21 -8.07
CA LEU A 66 -15.83 -26.72 -6.92
C LEU A 66 -16.28 -28.14 -6.57
N PRO A 67 -15.38 -28.98 -6.03
CA PRO A 67 -15.76 -30.27 -5.49
C PRO A 67 -16.69 -30.10 -4.28
N ALA A 68 -17.53 -31.11 -4.02
CA ALA A 68 -18.34 -31.14 -2.82
C ALA A 68 -17.49 -31.53 -1.59
N PHE A 69 -17.74 -30.88 -0.46
CA PHE A 69 -17.16 -31.23 0.82
C PHE A 69 -17.69 -32.60 1.28
N SER A 70 -16.79 -33.49 1.69
CA SER A 70 -17.10 -34.89 2.01
C SER A 70 -16.39 -35.43 3.25
N LEU A 71 -15.64 -34.61 3.99
CA LEU A 71 -14.95 -35.06 5.19
C LEU A 71 -15.94 -35.22 6.34
N ASP A 72 -15.91 -36.37 7.01
CA ASP A 72 -16.77 -36.64 8.17
C ASP A 72 -16.34 -35.85 9.41
N ARG A 73 -15.04 -35.58 9.54
CA ARG A 73 -14.47 -34.91 10.71
C ARG A 73 -13.42 -33.86 10.35
N LEU A 74 -13.34 -32.83 11.16
CA LEU A 74 -12.36 -31.76 11.09
C LEU A 74 -11.57 -31.68 12.39
N HIS A 75 -10.35 -31.14 12.37
CA HIS A 75 -9.60 -30.91 13.62
C HIS A 75 -10.38 -30.03 14.60
N ARG A 76 -11.01 -28.99 14.07
CA ARG A 76 -11.97 -28.14 14.78
C ARG A 76 -13.10 -27.77 13.85
N SER A 77 -14.32 -28.15 14.20
CA SER A 77 -15.49 -27.76 13.44
C SER A 77 -15.88 -26.33 13.79
N ARG A 78 -16.55 -25.66 12.86
CA ARG A 78 -16.98 -24.27 12.98
C ARG A 78 -18.48 -24.17 12.75
N SER A 79 -19.07 -23.12 13.32
CA SER A 79 -20.49 -22.84 13.12
C SER A 79 -20.80 -22.76 11.64
N ARG A 80 -21.88 -23.42 11.20
CA ARG A 80 -22.33 -23.39 9.80
C ARG A 80 -22.47 -21.98 9.25
N SER A 81 -22.82 -21.02 10.11
CA SER A 81 -23.07 -19.62 9.76
C SER A 81 -21.88 -18.92 9.10
N ILE A 82 -20.64 -19.34 9.37
CA ILE A 82 -19.45 -18.69 8.77
C ILE A 82 -19.29 -19.02 7.28
N TYR A 83 -19.99 -20.06 6.80
CA TYR A 83 -19.95 -20.55 5.43
C TYR A 83 -21.16 -20.08 4.61
N ASN A 84 -22.03 -19.25 5.18
CA ASN A 84 -23.25 -18.80 4.51
C ASN A 84 -22.90 -17.72 3.48
N GLY A 85 -23.41 -17.86 2.26
CA GLY A 85 -23.33 -16.85 1.22
C GLY A 85 -24.46 -15.82 1.30
N PRO A 86 -24.31 -14.65 0.66
CA PRO A 86 -23.10 -14.17 -0.02
C PRO A 86 -21.93 -13.93 0.94
N ILE A 87 -20.70 -14.07 0.45
CA ILE A 87 -19.50 -14.07 1.28
C ILE A 87 -18.30 -13.49 0.53
N LEU A 88 -17.50 -12.69 1.24
CA LEU A 88 -16.15 -12.32 0.83
C LEU A 88 -15.15 -13.27 1.50
N LEU A 89 -14.25 -13.83 0.70
CA LEU A 89 -13.09 -14.59 1.14
C LEU A 89 -11.83 -13.75 0.91
N VAL A 90 -11.02 -13.63 1.96
CA VAL A 90 -9.74 -12.91 1.96
C VAL A 90 -8.62 -13.90 2.19
N HIS A 91 -7.65 -13.96 1.27
CA HIS A 91 -6.51 -14.86 1.43
C HIS A 91 -5.58 -14.31 2.53
N LYS A 92 -5.18 -15.18 3.47
CA LYS A 92 -4.33 -14.80 4.59
C LYS A 92 -2.97 -14.25 4.17
N SER A 93 -2.38 -14.81 3.11
CA SER A 93 -1.05 -14.47 2.62
C SER A 93 -1.14 -13.81 1.25
N PRO A 94 -1.18 -12.48 1.15
CA PRO A 94 -1.28 -11.79 -0.11
C PRO A 94 -0.16 -12.24 -1.07
N PRO A 95 -0.48 -12.69 -2.29
CA PRO A 95 0.54 -13.09 -3.25
C PRO A 95 1.45 -11.91 -3.62
N ALA A 96 2.77 -12.11 -3.55
CA ALA A 96 3.76 -11.08 -3.86
C ALA A 96 3.56 -10.45 -5.25
N GLN A 97 3.12 -11.24 -6.23
CA GLN A 97 2.89 -10.81 -7.60
C GLN A 97 1.70 -9.85 -7.73
N LEU A 98 0.69 -9.99 -6.86
CA LEU A 98 -0.47 -9.11 -6.88
C LEU A 98 -0.14 -7.76 -6.23
N GLN A 99 0.81 -7.72 -5.29
CA GLN A 99 1.09 -6.56 -4.43
C GLN A 99 -0.19 -5.95 -3.84
N ARG A 100 -1.17 -6.82 -3.55
CA ARG A 100 -2.55 -6.53 -3.16
C ARG A 100 -3.08 -7.71 -2.36
N ILE A 101 -4.03 -7.45 -1.46
CA ILE A 101 -4.70 -8.52 -0.71
C ILE A 101 -5.60 -9.28 -1.69
N GLN A 102 -5.41 -10.60 -1.79
CA GLN A 102 -6.22 -11.42 -2.70
C GLN A 102 -7.61 -11.62 -2.12
N MET A 103 -8.62 -11.27 -2.92
CA MET A 103 -10.03 -11.31 -2.57
C MET A 103 -10.82 -12.15 -3.56
N SER A 104 -11.82 -12.83 -3.04
CA SER A 104 -12.78 -13.59 -3.83
C SER A 104 -14.17 -13.46 -3.24
N VAL A 105 -15.19 -13.24 -4.08
CA VAL A 105 -16.59 -13.24 -3.63
C VAL A 105 -17.30 -14.50 -4.12
N CYS A 106 -18.22 -15.02 -3.30
CA CYS A 106 -19.13 -16.08 -3.70
C CYS A 106 -20.55 -15.71 -3.28
N ASP A 107 -21.51 -15.79 -4.21
CA ASP A 107 -22.92 -15.49 -3.93
C ASP A 107 -23.68 -16.68 -3.29
N ARG A 108 -22.98 -17.79 -2.97
CA ARG A 108 -23.57 -18.98 -2.35
C ARG A 108 -22.74 -19.46 -1.17
N ASP A 109 -23.33 -20.41 -0.43
CA ASP A 109 -22.64 -21.10 0.64
C ASP A 109 -21.42 -21.86 0.11
N ILE A 110 -20.32 -21.77 0.84
CA ILE A 110 -19.03 -22.33 0.43
C ILE A 110 -18.21 -22.68 1.67
N VAL A 111 -17.61 -23.86 1.65
CA VAL A 111 -16.64 -24.32 2.66
C VAL A 111 -15.24 -23.95 2.18
N PHE A 112 -14.42 -23.42 3.08
CA PHE A 112 -13.04 -23.03 2.81
C PHE A 112 -12.15 -23.42 3.98
N ASN A 113 -10.87 -23.65 3.69
CA ASN A 113 -9.87 -24.04 4.69
C ASN A 113 -9.28 -22.83 5.42
N GLU A 114 -8.28 -23.07 6.27
CA GLU A 114 -7.67 -22.03 7.09
C GLU A 114 -6.90 -20.97 6.31
N SER A 115 -6.60 -21.16 5.02
CA SER A 115 -5.87 -20.17 4.23
C SER A 115 -6.69 -18.91 3.95
N TRP A 116 -7.97 -18.91 4.31
CA TRP A 116 -8.93 -17.84 4.04
C TRP A 116 -9.58 -17.29 5.30
N TYR A 117 -9.88 -16.01 5.28
CA TYR A 117 -10.86 -15.38 6.17
C TYR A 117 -12.17 -15.18 5.43
N GLY A 118 -13.28 -15.66 6.02
CA GLY A 118 -14.62 -15.46 5.49
C GLY A 118 -15.37 -14.34 6.20
N PHE A 119 -15.95 -13.45 5.41
CA PHE A 119 -16.83 -12.37 5.84
C PHE A 119 -18.20 -12.56 5.18
N SER A 120 -19.07 -13.32 5.85
CA SER A 120 -20.43 -13.57 5.37
C SER A 120 -21.26 -12.29 5.47
N THR A 121 -21.93 -11.95 4.37
CA THR A 121 -22.92 -10.86 4.30
C THR A 121 -24.35 -11.39 4.31
N ALA A 122 -24.51 -12.70 4.57
CA ALA A 122 -25.81 -13.35 4.63
C ALA A 122 -26.76 -12.63 5.59
N GLY A 123 -27.97 -12.33 5.11
CA GLY A 123 -29.00 -11.62 5.89
C GLY A 123 -28.81 -10.10 5.98
N ALA A 124 -27.79 -9.51 5.35
CA ALA A 124 -27.71 -8.06 5.15
C ALA A 124 -28.60 -7.61 3.98
N PRO A 125 -29.13 -6.37 4.00
CA PRO A 125 -29.68 -5.75 2.81
C PRO A 125 -28.62 -5.73 1.69
N GLU A 126 -29.02 -6.06 0.46
CA GLU A 126 -28.12 -6.06 -0.70
C GLU A 126 -26.83 -6.89 -0.49
N ALA A 127 -26.93 -8.02 0.22
CA ALA A 127 -25.80 -8.84 0.67
C ALA A 127 -24.71 -9.10 -0.39
N SER A 128 -25.11 -9.39 -1.63
CA SER A 128 -24.19 -9.61 -2.76
C SER A 128 -23.41 -8.35 -3.15
N LEU A 129 -24.05 -7.18 -3.10
CA LEU A 129 -23.40 -5.90 -3.38
C LEU A 129 -22.50 -5.48 -2.23
N LEU A 130 -22.91 -5.74 -0.98
CA LEU A 130 -22.07 -5.54 0.21
C LEU A 130 -20.78 -6.37 0.12
N ALA A 131 -20.85 -7.64 -0.28
CA ALA A 131 -19.65 -8.47 -0.45
C ALA A 131 -18.68 -7.89 -1.50
N ARG A 132 -19.23 -7.37 -2.61
CA ARG A 132 -18.45 -6.69 -3.67
C ARG A 132 -17.86 -5.37 -3.18
N TYR A 133 -18.61 -4.56 -2.44
CA TYR A 133 -18.11 -3.34 -1.81
C TYR A 133 -16.91 -3.64 -0.91
N LEU A 134 -17.05 -4.63 -0.01
CA LEU A 134 -15.95 -5.05 0.87
C LEU A 134 -14.75 -5.56 0.06
N ALA A 135 -14.97 -6.28 -1.03
CA ALA A 135 -13.90 -6.74 -1.93
C ALA A 135 -13.12 -5.57 -2.55
N LEU A 136 -13.82 -4.51 -3.02
CA LEU A 136 -13.17 -3.31 -3.57
C LEU A 136 -12.34 -2.60 -2.50
N VAL A 137 -12.91 -2.36 -1.32
CA VAL A 137 -12.25 -1.62 -0.24
C VAL A 137 -11.04 -2.40 0.28
N LEU A 138 -11.23 -3.64 0.72
CA LEU A 138 -10.17 -4.44 1.32
C LEU A 138 -9.15 -4.94 0.29
N GLY A 139 -9.55 -5.07 -0.98
CA GLY A 139 -8.64 -5.41 -2.07
C GLY A 139 -7.68 -4.27 -2.43
N SER A 140 -8.09 -3.01 -2.22
CA SER A 140 -7.34 -1.81 -2.62
C SER A 140 -5.93 -1.69 -2.04
N ARG A 141 -5.09 -0.90 -2.70
CA ARG A 141 -3.76 -0.53 -2.19
C ARG A 141 -3.84 0.27 -0.89
N VAL A 142 -4.92 1.01 -0.67
CA VAL A 142 -5.17 1.72 0.59
C VAL A 142 -5.27 0.72 1.75
N ALA A 143 -6.05 -0.35 1.58
CA ALA A 143 -6.20 -1.38 2.63
C ALA A 143 -4.89 -2.17 2.86
N LEU A 144 -4.15 -2.51 1.80
CA LEU A 144 -2.84 -3.14 1.96
C LEU A 144 -1.84 -2.22 2.67
N TRP A 145 -1.85 -0.92 2.36
CA TRP A 145 -1.00 0.06 3.01
C TRP A 145 -1.34 0.23 4.49
N ILE A 146 -2.63 0.32 4.84
CA ILE A 146 -3.08 0.31 6.24
C ILE A 146 -2.54 -0.94 6.94
N SER A 147 -2.73 -2.10 6.32
CA SER A 147 -2.26 -3.38 6.88
C SER A 147 -0.74 -3.37 7.11
N LEU A 148 0.05 -2.82 6.18
CA LEU A 148 1.50 -2.70 6.29
C LEU A 148 1.95 -1.79 7.43
N ILE A 149 1.23 -0.69 7.70
CA ILE A 149 1.65 0.29 8.72
C ILE A 149 1.08 0.02 10.11
N THR A 150 0.04 -0.83 10.23
CA THR A 150 -0.61 -1.12 11.52
C THR A 150 -0.37 -2.54 12.02
N SER A 151 -0.06 -3.50 11.15
CA SER A 151 0.16 -4.89 11.54
C SER A 151 1.43 -5.08 12.35
N GLY A 152 1.36 -5.98 13.34
CA GLY A 152 2.52 -6.42 14.12
C GLY A 152 3.25 -7.61 13.49
N GLU A 153 2.56 -8.41 12.67
CA GLU A 153 3.14 -9.59 12.01
C GLU A 153 3.48 -9.36 10.54
N PHE A 154 2.58 -8.72 9.77
CA PHE A 154 2.76 -8.47 8.34
C PHE A 154 3.88 -7.48 8.10
N GLY A 155 4.90 -7.88 7.34
CA GLY A 155 6.07 -7.04 7.10
C GLY A 155 7.21 -7.25 8.11
N PHE A 156 6.94 -7.95 9.22
CA PHE A 156 7.91 -8.13 10.31
C PHE A 156 8.20 -9.60 10.60
N GLU A 157 7.18 -10.38 10.98
CA GLU A 157 7.35 -11.80 11.32
C GLU A 157 6.98 -12.75 10.17
N ARG A 158 5.89 -12.44 9.45
CA ARG A 158 5.28 -13.34 8.45
C ARG A 158 4.68 -12.56 7.28
N GLU A 159 4.55 -13.22 6.14
CA GLU A 159 3.79 -12.72 4.99
C GLU A 159 2.30 -13.12 5.13
N VAL A 160 1.72 -12.83 6.29
CA VAL A 160 0.32 -13.11 6.65
C VAL A 160 -0.27 -11.81 7.19
N ILE A 161 -1.46 -11.44 6.70
CA ILE A 161 -2.24 -10.36 7.30
C ILE A 161 -3.16 -10.97 8.34
N GLU A 162 -3.16 -10.43 9.55
CA GLU A 162 -4.02 -10.89 10.62
C GLU A 162 -5.47 -10.43 10.39
N LYS A 163 -6.43 -11.29 10.71
CA LYS A 163 -7.85 -10.95 10.60
C LYS A 163 -8.24 -9.70 11.38
N SER A 164 -7.68 -9.52 12.58
CA SER A 164 -7.94 -8.35 13.41
C SER A 164 -7.54 -7.05 12.72
N ILE A 165 -6.44 -7.05 11.96
CA ILE A 165 -6.00 -5.89 11.19
C ILE A 165 -7.02 -5.55 10.09
N LEU A 166 -7.57 -6.57 9.41
CA LEU A 166 -8.64 -6.37 8.42
C LEU A 166 -9.93 -5.85 9.06
N GLU A 167 -10.27 -6.33 10.26
CA GLU A 167 -11.44 -5.90 11.03
C GLU A 167 -11.29 -4.47 11.61
N GLU A 168 -10.06 -4.00 11.77
CA GLU A 168 -9.73 -2.65 12.23
C GLU A 168 -9.65 -1.61 11.09
N VAL A 169 -9.64 -2.04 9.82
CA VAL A 169 -9.73 -1.12 8.69
C VAL A 169 -11.04 -0.33 8.82
N ALA A 170 -10.93 1.00 8.82
CA ALA A 170 -12.06 1.91 8.98
C ALA A 170 -12.90 1.98 7.71
N ILE A 171 -13.68 0.93 7.43
CA ILE A 171 -14.55 0.85 6.25
C ILE A 171 -15.78 1.74 6.45
N PRO A 172 -16.06 2.71 5.55
CA PRO A 172 -17.32 3.45 5.57
C PRO A 172 -18.53 2.50 5.58
N PRO A 173 -19.52 2.69 6.46
CA PRO A 173 -20.70 1.82 6.49
C PRO A 173 -21.42 1.83 5.14
N PHE A 174 -21.71 0.65 4.60
CA PHE A 174 -22.35 0.52 3.29
C PHE A 174 -23.71 1.23 3.24
N GLU A 175 -24.46 1.19 4.33
CA GLU A 175 -25.78 1.83 4.48
C GLU A 175 -25.70 3.36 4.50
N SER A 176 -24.50 3.92 4.67
CA SER A 176 -24.27 5.37 4.63
C SER A 176 -23.86 5.89 3.25
N LEU A 177 -23.63 4.99 2.29
CA LEU A 177 -23.25 5.36 0.93
C LEU A 177 -24.43 6.00 0.19
N SER A 178 -24.15 7.05 -0.56
CA SER A 178 -25.15 7.62 -1.48
C SER A 178 -25.49 6.65 -2.62
N GLU A 179 -26.68 6.75 -3.21
CA GLU A 179 -27.08 5.93 -4.36
C GLU A 179 -26.05 5.94 -5.51
N LYS A 180 -25.39 7.08 -5.73
CA LYS A 180 -24.30 7.20 -6.71
C LYS A 180 -23.13 6.28 -6.37
N LEU A 181 -22.67 6.28 -5.12
CA LEU A 181 -21.55 5.44 -4.68
C LEU A 181 -21.93 3.95 -4.72
N VAL A 182 -23.17 3.62 -4.36
CA VAL A 182 -23.69 2.25 -4.47
C VAL A 182 -23.69 1.77 -5.93
N HIS A 183 -24.08 2.63 -6.88
CA HIS A 183 -24.00 2.32 -8.30
C HIS A 183 -22.54 2.10 -8.77
N GLU A 184 -21.63 2.99 -8.36
CA GLU A 184 -20.21 2.91 -8.69
C GLU A 184 -19.56 1.61 -8.18
N VAL A 185 -20.00 1.05 -7.04
CA VAL A 185 -19.54 -0.27 -6.57
C VAL A 185 -19.81 -1.35 -7.63
N GLY A 186 -21.03 -1.37 -8.17
CA GLY A 186 -21.42 -2.33 -9.21
C GLY A 186 -20.61 -2.17 -10.49
N GLU A 187 -20.43 -0.93 -10.95
CA GLU A 187 -19.64 -0.62 -12.15
C GLU A 187 -18.17 -1.00 -11.99
N LEU A 188 -17.53 -0.59 -10.90
CA LEU A 188 -16.12 -0.87 -10.64
C LEU A 188 -15.86 -2.37 -10.47
N PHE A 189 -16.74 -3.08 -9.76
CA PHE A 189 -16.60 -4.52 -9.61
C PHE A 189 -16.79 -5.24 -10.95
N GLY A 190 -17.80 -4.86 -11.73
CA GLY A 190 -18.03 -5.43 -13.06
C GLY A 190 -16.86 -5.18 -14.02
N ARG A 191 -16.16 -4.04 -13.88
CA ARG A 191 -14.92 -3.77 -14.61
C ARG A 191 -13.75 -4.63 -14.16
N LEU A 192 -13.59 -4.88 -12.87
CA LEU A 192 -12.59 -5.84 -12.40
C LEU A 192 -12.85 -7.25 -12.95
N GLU A 193 -14.12 -7.65 -13.12
CA GLU A 193 -14.46 -8.93 -13.76
C GLU A 193 -14.08 -8.98 -15.25
N GLN A 194 -14.17 -7.84 -15.96
CA GLN A 194 -13.90 -7.75 -17.40
C GLN A 194 -12.42 -7.50 -17.72
N ASP A 195 -11.82 -6.51 -17.06
CA ASP A 195 -10.49 -5.98 -17.33
C ASP A 195 -9.42 -6.58 -16.40
N GLY A 196 -9.83 -7.32 -15.37
CA GLY A 196 -8.93 -7.93 -14.40
C GLY A 196 -8.08 -6.88 -13.67
N ASN A 197 -6.77 -7.08 -13.70
CA ASN A 197 -5.85 -6.21 -12.95
C ASN A 197 -5.76 -4.78 -13.48
N ASP A 198 -6.15 -4.53 -14.73
CA ASP A 198 -6.04 -3.22 -15.36
C ASP A 198 -7.07 -2.21 -14.83
N ALA A 199 -8.16 -2.69 -14.19
CA ALA A 199 -9.18 -1.83 -13.58
C ALA A 199 -8.85 -1.40 -12.14
N TRP A 200 -7.84 -2.00 -11.50
CA TRP A 200 -7.47 -1.67 -10.12
C TRP A 200 -7.06 -0.23 -9.85
N PRO A 201 -6.34 0.50 -10.75
CA PRO A 201 -6.01 1.90 -10.52
C PRO A 201 -7.24 2.79 -10.29
N GLU A 202 -8.36 2.48 -10.96
CA GLU A 202 -9.60 3.23 -10.78
C GLU A 202 -10.29 2.91 -9.46
N VAL A 203 -10.22 1.65 -9.04
CA VAL A 203 -10.69 1.23 -7.71
C VAL A 203 -9.84 1.89 -6.62
N ASP A 204 -8.52 1.94 -6.76
CA ASP A 204 -7.63 2.62 -5.80
C ASP A 204 -7.95 4.11 -5.69
N ALA A 205 -8.18 4.77 -6.83
CA ALA A 205 -8.59 6.17 -6.87
C ALA A 205 -9.96 6.39 -6.22
N TRP A 206 -10.91 5.47 -6.43
CA TRP A 206 -12.23 5.52 -5.83
C TRP A 206 -12.18 5.31 -4.31
N VAL A 207 -11.47 4.28 -3.85
CA VAL A 207 -11.31 4.00 -2.42
C VAL A 207 -10.55 5.14 -1.73
N ALA A 208 -9.49 5.68 -2.32
CA ALA A 208 -8.78 6.83 -1.77
C ALA A 208 -9.72 8.02 -1.51
N LYS A 209 -10.61 8.32 -2.45
CA LYS A 209 -11.63 9.38 -2.28
C LYS A 209 -12.59 9.09 -1.13
N LEU A 210 -12.97 7.84 -0.90
CA LEU A 210 -13.80 7.47 0.27
C LEU A 210 -13.11 7.81 1.59
N TYR A 211 -11.78 7.68 1.66
CA TYR A 211 -10.97 8.04 2.84
C TYR A 211 -10.56 9.53 2.85
N GLY A 212 -11.00 10.34 1.89
CA GLY A 212 -10.61 11.74 1.76
C GLY A 212 -9.15 11.94 1.32
N LEU A 213 -8.54 10.91 0.75
CA LEU A 213 -7.17 10.92 0.23
C LEU A 213 -7.13 11.43 -1.21
N GLY A 214 -6.14 12.26 -1.51
CA GLY A 214 -5.91 12.80 -2.84
C GLY A 214 -4.86 12.02 -3.64
N GLU A 215 -4.60 12.48 -4.87
CA GLU A 215 -3.61 11.87 -5.76
C GLU A 215 -2.20 11.82 -5.15
N ARG A 216 -1.84 12.84 -4.35
CA ARG A 216 -0.53 12.86 -3.68
C ARG A 216 -0.41 11.78 -2.62
N ASP A 217 -1.49 11.53 -1.88
CA ASP A 217 -1.53 10.49 -0.86
C ASP A 217 -1.43 9.11 -1.51
N LEU A 218 -2.10 8.92 -2.65
CA LEU A 218 -1.91 7.71 -3.48
C LEU A 218 -0.47 7.54 -3.96
N THR A 219 0.23 8.59 -4.38
CA THR A 219 1.66 8.48 -4.70
C THR A 219 2.48 8.00 -3.51
N VAL A 220 2.17 8.51 -2.30
CA VAL A 220 2.86 8.11 -1.06
C VAL A 220 2.58 6.64 -0.73
N ILE A 221 1.33 6.23 -0.82
CA ILE A 221 0.91 4.84 -0.66
C ILE A 221 1.65 3.95 -1.67
N ASP A 222 1.72 4.38 -2.92
CA ASP A 222 2.34 3.61 -3.99
C ASP A 222 3.84 3.43 -3.79
N ASP A 223 4.55 4.51 -3.48
CA ASP A 223 5.97 4.47 -3.16
C ASP A 223 6.22 3.62 -1.91
N THR A 224 5.35 3.72 -0.90
CA THR A 224 5.47 2.95 0.35
C THR A 224 5.36 1.47 0.07
N LEU A 225 4.30 1.03 -0.63
CA LEU A 225 4.09 -0.37 -0.97
C LEU A 225 5.20 -0.88 -1.90
N ARG A 226 5.60 -0.09 -2.90
CA ARG A 226 6.65 -0.46 -3.85
C ARG A 226 7.97 -0.79 -3.16
N PHE A 227 8.37 -0.01 -2.15
CA PHE A 227 9.70 -0.14 -1.54
C PHE A 227 9.74 -0.76 -0.15
N ASN A 228 8.60 -0.95 0.53
CA ASN A 228 8.57 -1.44 1.93
C ASN A 228 7.74 -2.70 2.16
N LEU A 229 7.08 -3.27 1.13
CA LEU A 229 6.47 -4.60 1.29
C LEU A 229 7.54 -5.66 1.63
N PRO A 230 7.19 -6.70 2.43
CA PRO A 230 8.16 -7.70 2.92
C PRO A 230 8.78 -8.59 1.85
N TYR A 231 8.21 -8.61 0.64
CA TYR A 231 8.59 -9.57 -0.39
C TYR A 231 10.01 -9.33 -0.93
N ALA A 232 10.69 -10.42 -1.31
CA ALA A 232 12.03 -10.37 -1.86
C ALA A 232 12.15 -9.43 -3.07
N SER A 233 11.19 -9.47 -3.99
CA SER A 233 11.15 -8.60 -5.18
C SER A 233 11.06 -7.11 -4.84
N ASN A 234 10.29 -6.75 -3.80
CA ASN A 234 10.20 -5.38 -3.31
C ASN A 234 11.52 -4.92 -2.69
N ARG A 235 12.19 -5.80 -1.92
CA ARG A 235 13.50 -5.51 -1.32
C ARG A 235 14.60 -5.35 -2.37
N GLU A 236 14.60 -6.20 -3.39
CA GLU A 236 15.49 -6.11 -4.54
C GLU A 236 15.27 -4.81 -5.31
N MET A 237 14.00 -4.48 -5.60
CA MET A 237 13.65 -3.22 -6.26
C MET A 237 14.03 -2.00 -5.43
N ALA A 238 13.87 -2.04 -4.11
CA ALA A 238 14.25 -0.92 -3.24
C ALA A 238 15.75 -0.66 -3.25
N GLN A 239 16.57 -1.71 -3.43
CA GLN A 239 18.03 -1.67 -3.42
C GLN A 239 18.65 -1.51 -4.82
N SER A 240 17.88 -1.76 -5.89
CA SER A 240 18.37 -1.62 -7.26
C SER A 240 18.71 -0.18 -7.59
N GLU A 241 19.60 0.01 -8.55
CA GLU A 241 19.91 1.35 -9.06
C GLU A 241 18.66 2.03 -9.64
N PRO A 242 18.48 3.35 -9.41
CA PRO A 242 17.36 4.08 -9.96
C PRO A 242 17.49 4.19 -11.49
N SER A 243 16.38 4.00 -12.19
CA SER A 243 16.34 4.21 -13.65
C SER A 243 16.55 5.68 -14.01
N VAL A 244 16.91 5.96 -15.26
CA VAL A 244 17.04 7.35 -15.76
C VAL A 244 15.72 8.10 -15.59
N ASP A 245 14.59 7.47 -15.97
CA ASP A 245 13.25 8.05 -15.82
C ASP A 245 12.88 8.36 -14.37
N GLN A 246 13.33 7.51 -13.44
CA GLN A 246 13.11 7.72 -12.02
C GLN A 246 13.90 8.93 -11.51
N VAL A 247 15.17 9.06 -11.89
CA VAL A 247 15.99 10.23 -11.56
C VAL A 247 15.40 11.52 -12.15
N GLU A 248 14.95 11.48 -13.42
CA GLU A 248 14.32 12.63 -14.07
C GLU A 248 13.01 13.03 -13.38
N THR A 249 12.19 12.05 -13.01
CA THR A 249 10.96 12.27 -12.25
C THR A 249 11.24 12.88 -10.89
N TYR A 250 12.25 12.38 -10.17
CA TYR A 250 12.70 12.93 -8.90
C TYR A 250 13.12 14.41 -9.05
N CYS A 251 14.01 14.72 -10.00
CA CYS A 251 14.49 16.08 -10.23
C CYS A 251 13.34 17.04 -10.58
N ARG A 252 12.43 16.61 -11.47
CA ARG A 252 11.24 17.40 -11.86
C ARG A 252 10.34 17.66 -10.66
N THR A 253 10.04 16.65 -9.85
CA THR A 253 9.19 16.80 -8.67
C THR A 253 9.84 17.71 -7.63
N LEU A 254 11.14 17.57 -7.39
CA LEU A 254 11.91 18.45 -6.51
C LEU A 254 11.88 19.91 -7.01
N GLU A 255 12.11 20.13 -8.31
CA GLU A 255 12.07 21.47 -8.93
C GLU A 255 10.68 22.12 -8.76
N ILE A 256 9.60 21.39 -9.05
CA ILE A 256 8.22 21.88 -8.93
C ILE A 256 7.91 22.30 -7.49
N GLU A 257 8.26 21.47 -6.51
CA GLU A 257 7.97 21.77 -5.10
C GLU A 257 8.80 22.96 -4.59
N LEU A 258 10.08 23.03 -4.93
CA LEU A 258 10.94 24.17 -4.57
C LEU A 258 10.51 25.47 -5.27
N ALA A 259 10.14 25.42 -6.55
CA ALA A 259 9.72 26.58 -7.32
C ALA A 259 8.47 27.27 -6.74
N ARG A 260 7.52 26.48 -6.20
CA ARG A 260 6.33 27.03 -5.51
C ARG A 260 6.72 27.91 -4.32
N PHE A 261 7.73 27.50 -3.56
CA PHE A 261 8.26 28.28 -2.45
C PHE A 261 9.10 29.47 -2.91
N ALA A 262 10.00 29.24 -3.88
CA ALA A 262 10.91 30.25 -4.42
C ALA A 262 10.18 31.43 -5.09
N LYS A 263 8.98 31.21 -5.64
CA LYS A 263 8.12 32.28 -6.19
C LYS A 263 7.88 33.43 -5.22
N ARG A 264 7.81 33.16 -3.91
CA ARG A 264 7.65 34.18 -2.86
C ARG A 264 8.86 35.12 -2.75
N PHE A 265 10.02 34.69 -3.23
CA PHE A 265 11.27 35.45 -3.22
C PHE A 265 11.68 35.96 -4.61
N GLU A 266 10.77 35.87 -5.59
CA GLU A 266 11.00 36.25 -6.98
C GLU A 266 12.21 35.52 -7.59
N CYS A 267 12.40 34.27 -7.17
CA CYS A 267 13.49 33.41 -7.57
C CYS A 267 12.98 32.24 -8.41
N ALA A 268 13.73 31.89 -9.46
CA ALA A 268 13.55 30.67 -10.23
C ALA A 268 14.48 29.57 -9.71
N VAL A 269 13.96 28.34 -9.63
CA VAL A 269 14.74 27.17 -9.21
C VAL A 269 14.95 26.25 -10.40
N ARG A 270 16.13 25.66 -10.49
CA ARG A 270 16.47 24.58 -11.43
C ARG A 270 17.09 23.42 -10.69
N VAL A 271 16.68 22.20 -11.04
CA VAL A 271 17.27 20.97 -10.53
C VAL A 271 17.94 20.22 -11.68
N ILE A 272 19.26 20.10 -11.63
CA ILE A 272 20.08 19.53 -12.70
C ILE A 272 20.71 18.24 -12.21
N ARG A 273 20.52 17.15 -12.94
CA ARG A 273 21.27 15.91 -12.69
C ARG A 273 22.75 16.11 -13.03
N VAL A 274 23.65 15.66 -12.17
CA VAL A 274 25.08 15.62 -12.48
C VAL A 274 25.35 14.30 -13.21
N PRO A 275 26.05 14.30 -14.36
CA PRO A 275 26.40 13.06 -15.05
C PRO A 275 27.19 12.10 -14.16
N ASP A 276 26.87 10.82 -14.24
CA ASP A 276 27.56 9.78 -13.47
C ASP A 276 29.03 9.71 -13.87
N GLN A 277 29.93 9.83 -12.89
CA GLN A 277 31.37 9.71 -13.09
C GLN A 277 31.89 8.30 -12.75
N GLY A 278 31.26 7.28 -13.33
CA GLY A 278 31.59 5.85 -13.12
C GLY A 278 30.64 5.11 -12.18
N ALA A 279 31.06 3.94 -11.68
CA ALA A 279 30.27 3.06 -10.81
C ALA A 279 30.22 3.56 -9.34
N SER A 280 29.82 4.81 -9.14
CA SER A 280 29.61 5.38 -7.81
C SER A 280 28.30 4.84 -7.22
N PRO A 281 28.29 4.38 -5.95
CA PRO A 281 27.03 4.02 -5.28
C PRO A 281 26.18 5.24 -4.91
N TRP A 282 26.59 6.44 -5.34
CA TRP A 282 25.92 7.71 -5.12
C TRP A 282 25.70 8.41 -6.46
N ARG A 283 24.53 9.03 -6.64
CA ARG A 283 24.31 9.99 -7.74
C ARG A 283 24.10 11.38 -7.18
N ALA A 284 24.54 12.37 -7.95
CA ALA A 284 24.51 13.76 -7.56
C ALA A 284 23.53 14.55 -8.43
N LEU A 285 22.91 15.55 -7.82
CA LEU A 285 22.11 16.57 -8.47
C LEU A 285 22.49 17.94 -7.90
N ARG A 286 22.21 18.99 -8.66
CA ARG A 286 22.42 20.38 -8.28
C ARG A 286 21.10 21.12 -8.23
N VAL A 287 20.91 21.90 -7.18
CA VAL A 287 19.79 22.82 -7.03
C VAL A 287 20.34 24.23 -7.15
N LEU A 288 19.87 24.96 -8.15
CA LEU A 288 20.27 26.33 -8.44
C LEU A 288 19.07 27.26 -8.21
N ALA A 289 19.29 28.40 -7.56
CA ALA A 289 18.28 29.41 -7.26
C ALA A 289 18.68 30.77 -7.85
N CYS A 290 18.13 31.17 -8.99
CA CYS A 290 18.54 32.39 -9.70
C CYS A 290 17.43 33.43 -9.76
N ARG A 291 17.79 34.73 -9.74
CA ARG A 291 16.86 35.86 -10.01
C ARG A 291 16.96 36.39 -11.43
N SER A 292 18.11 36.26 -12.11
CA SER A 292 18.29 36.61 -13.53
C SER A 292 18.49 35.36 -14.38
N VAL A 293 17.90 35.38 -15.58
CA VAL A 293 17.96 34.29 -16.58
C VAL A 293 19.30 34.29 -17.34
N GLU A 294 20.15 35.29 -17.12
CA GLU A 294 21.44 35.39 -17.78
C GLU A 294 22.53 34.63 -17.02
N SER A 295 22.85 33.47 -17.61
CA SER A 295 24.19 32.90 -17.72
C SER A 295 25.05 32.88 -16.46
N ASP A 296 24.98 31.74 -15.76
CA ASP A 296 26.21 31.03 -15.47
C ASP A 296 26.03 29.61 -15.99
N SER A 297 26.72 29.30 -17.09
CA SER A 297 27.11 27.91 -17.35
C SER A 297 27.74 27.40 -16.06
N PRO A 298 27.33 26.25 -15.51
CA PRO A 298 27.96 25.71 -14.33
C PRO A 298 29.40 25.42 -14.71
N ASP A 299 30.28 26.37 -14.44
CA ASP A 299 31.70 26.16 -14.52
C ASP A 299 31.94 24.95 -13.64
N GLY A 300 32.68 23.97 -14.17
CA GLY A 300 32.87 22.65 -13.59
C GLY A 300 33.62 22.73 -12.26
N GLY A 301 32.95 23.25 -11.25
CA GLY A 301 33.40 23.43 -9.88
C GLY A 301 33.27 22.10 -9.17
N SER A 302 34.44 21.60 -8.81
CA SER A 302 34.72 20.21 -8.55
C SER A 302 33.98 19.68 -7.32
N LEU A 303 33.30 18.55 -7.52
CA LEU A 303 33.01 17.52 -6.52
C LEU A 303 34.35 16.92 -5.98
N ALA A 304 35.28 17.79 -5.59
CA ALA A 304 36.72 17.56 -5.52
C ALA A 304 37.09 16.46 -4.55
N ASP A 305 36.19 16.17 -3.61
CA ASP A 305 36.33 15.13 -2.62
C ASP A 305 35.06 14.29 -2.45
N ILE A 306 34.40 13.89 -3.56
CA ILE A 306 33.34 12.84 -3.52
C ILE A 306 33.77 11.70 -2.62
N ARG A 307 35.01 11.21 -2.79
CA ARG A 307 35.52 10.07 -2.00
C ARG A 307 35.57 10.38 -0.50
N ALA A 308 35.94 11.59 -0.09
CA ALA A 308 35.95 11.93 1.33
C ALA A 308 34.54 12.08 1.89
N LEU A 309 33.64 12.71 1.12
CA LEU A 309 32.22 12.88 1.47
C LEU A 309 31.52 11.52 1.60
N THR A 310 31.69 10.62 0.63
CA THR A 310 31.11 9.27 0.67
C THR A 310 31.70 8.46 1.82
N ALA A 311 33.01 8.58 2.10
CA ALA A 311 33.61 7.90 3.24
C ALA A 311 33.06 8.39 4.60
N VAL A 312 32.68 9.66 4.71
CA VAL A 312 31.97 10.17 5.90
C VAL A 312 30.57 9.58 5.95
N ALA A 313 29.83 9.62 4.84
CA ALA A 313 28.47 9.11 4.76
C ALA A 313 28.39 7.61 5.11
N ASP A 314 29.32 6.80 4.63
CA ASP A 314 29.41 5.38 4.95
C ASP A 314 29.63 5.15 6.45
N ARG A 315 30.51 5.95 7.10
CA ARG A 315 30.75 5.87 8.55
C ARG A 315 29.56 6.30 9.39
N THR A 316 28.74 7.22 8.88
CA THR A 316 27.53 7.71 9.57
C THR A 316 26.25 6.99 9.15
N SER A 317 26.34 6.01 8.23
CA SER A 317 25.17 5.38 7.60
C SER A 317 24.20 6.40 6.98
N ALA A 318 24.73 7.51 6.45
CA ALA A 318 23.93 8.52 5.78
C ALA A 318 23.52 8.03 4.39
N THR A 319 22.33 8.41 3.97
CA THR A 319 21.77 8.08 2.64
C THR A 319 21.72 9.30 1.72
N GLU A 320 22.07 10.46 2.26
CA GLU A 320 22.07 11.75 1.60
C GLU A 320 23.23 12.61 2.12
N ILE A 321 23.83 13.39 1.23
CA ILE A 321 24.82 14.42 1.53
C ILE A 321 24.35 15.70 0.85
N VAL A 322 24.30 16.81 1.60
CA VAL A 322 24.01 18.14 1.05
C VAL A 322 25.24 19.00 1.22
N VAL A 323 25.79 19.48 0.11
CA VAL A 323 26.99 20.33 0.04
C VAL A 323 26.58 21.71 -0.46
N ASP A 324 27.06 22.72 0.25
CA ASP A 324 26.92 24.11 -0.16
C ASP A 324 27.99 24.42 -1.21
N GLU A 325 27.56 24.77 -2.42
CA GLU A 325 28.46 25.14 -3.53
C GLU A 325 28.50 26.66 -3.75
N GLY A 326 27.85 27.46 -2.89
CA GLY A 326 27.79 28.92 -2.96
C GLY A 326 26.41 29.48 -2.56
N GLU A 327 26.28 30.81 -2.52
CA GLU A 327 25.10 31.51 -1.98
C GLU A 327 23.75 31.08 -2.58
N HIS A 328 23.76 30.52 -3.79
CA HIS A 328 22.57 30.12 -4.53
C HIS A 328 22.67 28.73 -5.20
N SER A 329 23.61 27.89 -4.76
CA SER A 329 23.84 26.56 -5.31
C SER A 329 24.04 25.51 -4.24
N LEU A 330 23.30 24.40 -4.33
CA LEU A 330 23.50 23.21 -3.51
C LEU A 330 23.77 22.01 -4.39
N ALA A 331 24.76 21.20 -4.02
CA ALA A 331 24.88 19.84 -4.51
C ALA A 331 24.22 18.88 -3.51
N ILE A 332 23.43 17.94 -4.02
CA ILE A 332 22.80 16.87 -3.23
C ILE A 332 23.28 15.56 -3.81
N MET A 333 23.86 14.72 -2.96
CA MET A 333 24.22 13.35 -3.30
C MET A 333 23.28 12.40 -2.58
N LEU A 334 22.68 11.47 -3.31
CA LEU A 334 21.81 10.44 -2.77
C LEU A 334 22.38 9.07 -3.10
N LEU A 335 22.22 8.13 -2.18
CA LEU A 335 22.59 6.74 -2.45
C LEU A 335 21.78 6.24 -3.65
N ALA A 336 22.45 5.55 -4.58
CA ALA A 336 21.90 5.04 -5.83
C ALA A 336 21.04 3.78 -5.59
N GLN A 337 20.06 3.87 -4.69
CA GLN A 337 19.07 2.84 -4.43
C GLN A 337 17.68 3.42 -4.69
N SER A 338 16.87 2.74 -5.49
CA SER A 338 15.62 3.26 -6.04
C SER A 338 14.66 3.80 -4.98
N ARG A 339 14.67 3.26 -3.75
CA ARG A 339 13.84 3.75 -2.64
C ARG A 339 14.09 5.22 -2.26
N TYR A 340 15.29 5.75 -2.52
CA TYR A 340 15.63 7.16 -2.22
C TYR A 340 15.30 8.12 -3.37
N TRP A 341 14.89 7.59 -4.53
CA TRP A 341 14.64 8.35 -5.75
C TRP A 341 13.15 8.36 -6.12
N SER A 342 12.26 8.14 -5.15
CA SER A 342 10.82 8.17 -5.39
C SER A 342 10.26 9.60 -5.44
N GLU A 343 9.05 9.78 -5.98
CA GLU A 343 8.39 11.09 -5.96
C GLU A 343 8.13 11.58 -4.54
N THR A 344 7.76 10.68 -3.63
CA THR A 344 7.60 10.97 -2.21
C THR A 344 8.90 11.49 -1.60
N GLN A 345 10.03 10.86 -1.90
CA GLN A 345 11.34 11.31 -1.43
C GLN A 345 11.70 12.70 -1.98
N ALA A 346 11.39 12.99 -3.25
CA ALA A 346 11.61 14.31 -3.82
C ALA A 346 10.80 15.41 -3.09
N ARG A 347 9.54 15.12 -2.75
CA ARG A 347 8.68 16.04 -1.99
C ARG A 347 9.21 16.25 -0.56
N LEU A 348 9.66 15.19 0.10
CA LEU A 348 10.29 15.29 1.44
C LEU A 348 11.60 16.07 1.39
N ALA A 349 12.44 15.85 0.38
CA ALA A 349 13.67 16.60 0.17
C ALA A 349 13.37 18.09 -0.05
N ALA A 350 12.36 18.43 -0.86
CA ALA A 350 11.93 19.81 -1.04
C ALA A 350 11.53 20.48 0.28
N GLN A 351 10.67 19.82 1.08
CA GLN A 351 10.24 20.33 2.38
C GLN A 351 11.42 20.55 3.34
N ARG A 352 12.35 19.58 3.39
CA ARG A 352 13.55 19.66 4.22
C ARG A 352 14.44 20.83 3.79
N LEU A 353 14.69 21.01 2.49
CA LEU A 353 15.51 22.12 1.98
C LEU A 353 14.86 23.47 2.27
N ILE A 354 13.55 23.60 2.07
CA ILE A 354 12.79 24.81 2.40
C ILE A 354 12.96 25.19 3.87
N TRP A 355 12.94 24.20 4.76
CA TRP A 355 13.04 24.42 6.20
C TRP A 355 14.48 24.70 6.67
N THR A 356 15.44 23.92 6.16
CA THR A 356 16.83 23.91 6.67
C THR A 356 17.75 24.87 5.94
N ARG A 357 17.42 25.24 4.69
CA ARG A 357 18.24 26.08 3.80
C ARG A 357 17.43 27.24 3.19
N PRO A 358 16.68 28.03 3.98
CA PRO A 358 15.91 29.16 3.43
C PRO A 358 16.77 30.25 2.79
N GLU A 359 18.05 30.33 3.17
CA GLU A 359 19.06 31.23 2.59
C GLU A 359 19.28 30.98 1.10
N LEU A 360 19.08 29.75 0.61
CA LEU A 360 19.15 29.42 -0.81
C LEU A 360 18.25 30.35 -1.65
N PHE A 361 17.12 30.76 -1.08
CA PHE A 361 16.09 31.57 -1.75
C PHE A 361 16.16 33.06 -1.39
N ARG A 362 17.05 33.49 -0.48
CA ARG A 362 17.11 34.86 0.04
C ARG A 362 18.45 35.50 -0.25
N GLU A 363 18.47 36.71 -0.79
CA GLU A 363 19.67 37.54 -0.68
C GLU A 363 19.83 38.04 0.76
N ARG A 364 21.06 38.04 1.28
CA ARG A 364 21.38 38.93 2.41
C ARG A 364 21.26 40.37 1.91
N PRO A 365 20.64 41.29 2.69
CA PRO A 365 20.71 42.71 2.34
C PRO A 365 22.18 43.10 2.26
N ARG A 366 22.60 43.67 1.12
CA ARG A 366 23.94 44.22 0.95
C ARG A 366 24.12 45.32 2.02
N THR A 367 24.96 45.04 3.01
CA THR A 367 25.41 46.01 4.02
C THR A 367 26.36 47.02 3.43
#